data_AF-A0A3M1JGD9-F1
#
_entry.id   AF-A0A3M1JGD9-F1
#
_cell.length_a   1.000
_cell.length_b   1.000
_cell.length_c   1.000
_cell.angle_alpha   90.00
_cell.angle_beta   90.00
_cell.angle_gamma   90.00
#
_symmetry.space_group_name_H-M   'P 1'
#
loop_
_entity.id
_entity.type
_entity.pdbx_description
1 polymer ?
#
loop_
_entity_poly.entity_id
_entity_poly.type
_entity_poly.pdbx_seq_one_letter_code
_entity_poly.pdbx_strand_id
1 'polypeptide(L)'
;MATVLDLTLLEGFSSIFSFLLIFTIIYALLVYTKFLGDNKSLHAIIALSFSVIMLFTPRALEAVKIMVPWFMLFILAGVFVLLVYKLFGAPDSSIEWTVRNYGGLKWGIFIVSVIIIAGSLGYVYSQPAPGTAPQEGNSTILTAYQGDVGSTGEEALLATIFHPKVLGMVVTLLIAVFTISLLSQSPK
;
A
#
# COMPACT_ATOMS: atom_id res chain seq x y z
N MET A 1 -21.50 -25.48 -3.31
CA MET A 1 -21.31 -25.75 -4.74
C MET A 1 -22.21 -24.82 -5.54
N ALA A 2 -21.70 -23.60 -5.73
CA ALA A 2 -22.18 -22.52 -6.60
C ALA A 2 -21.01 -21.53 -6.50
N THR A 3 -20.00 -21.66 -7.37
CA THR A 3 -18.75 -20.88 -7.21
C THR A 3 -18.07 -20.56 -8.54
N VAL A 4 -18.38 -21.27 -9.62
CA VAL A 4 -17.75 -21.00 -10.92
C VAL A 4 -18.37 -19.77 -11.62
N LEU A 5 -19.68 -19.56 -11.46
CA LEU A 5 -20.39 -18.36 -11.97
C LEU A 5 -20.07 -17.08 -11.19
N ASP A 6 -19.67 -17.21 -9.91
CA ASP A 6 -19.37 -16.07 -9.04
C ASP A 6 -17.91 -15.59 -9.23
N LEU A 7 -16.99 -16.51 -9.53
CA LEU A 7 -15.58 -16.20 -9.78
C LEU A 7 -15.36 -15.42 -11.09
N THR A 8 -16.08 -15.72 -12.17
CA THR A 8 -15.90 -15.03 -13.46
C THR A 8 -16.41 -13.58 -13.40
N LEU A 9 -17.54 -13.33 -12.73
CA LEU A 9 -18.00 -11.96 -12.48
C LEU A 9 -17.00 -11.20 -11.61
N LEU A 10 -16.49 -11.84 -10.55
CA LEU A 10 -15.51 -11.24 -9.65
C LEU A 10 -14.17 -10.93 -10.35
N GLU A 11 -13.72 -11.77 -11.28
CA GLU A 11 -12.53 -11.49 -12.10
C GLU A 11 -12.72 -10.25 -12.99
N GLY A 12 -13.90 -10.07 -13.60
CA GLY A 12 -14.23 -8.85 -14.34
C GLY A 12 -14.21 -7.61 -13.44
N PHE A 13 -14.77 -7.72 -12.24
CA PHE A 13 -14.75 -6.65 -11.22
C PHE A 13 -13.34 -6.37 -10.69
N SER A 14 -12.45 -7.36 -10.61
CA SER A 14 -11.06 -7.18 -10.15
C SER A 14 -10.32 -6.17 -11.01
N SER A 15 -10.50 -6.22 -12.33
CA SER A 15 -9.87 -5.28 -13.26
C SER A 15 -10.39 -3.85 -13.07
N ILE A 16 -11.72 -3.69 -12.98
CA ILE A 16 -12.37 -2.39 -12.76
C ILE A 16 -11.98 -1.80 -11.40
N PHE A 17 -11.94 -2.63 -10.36
CA PHE A 17 -11.52 -2.20 -9.02
C PHE A 17 -10.06 -1.77 -9.01
N SER A 18 -9.20 -2.53 -9.68
CA SER A 18 -7.78 -2.19 -9.79
C SER A 18 -7.59 -0.85 -10.50
N PHE A 19 -8.32 -0.64 -11.60
CA PHE A 19 -8.37 0.63 -12.32
C PHE A 19 -8.78 1.79 -11.40
N LEU A 20 -9.91 1.66 -10.68
CA LEU A 20 -10.41 2.71 -9.77
C LEU A 20 -9.45 3.02 -8.63
N LEU A 21 -8.79 2.00 -8.09
CA LEU A 21 -7.81 2.17 -7.02
C LEU A 21 -6.58 2.92 -7.54
N ILE A 22 -6.02 2.51 -8.68
CA ILE A 22 -4.88 3.20 -9.31
C ILE A 22 -5.25 4.65 -9.63
N PHE A 23 -6.42 4.86 -10.25
CA PHE A 23 -6.93 6.20 -10.56
C PHE A 23 -7.01 7.07 -9.31
N THR A 24 -7.58 6.55 -8.22
CA THR A 24 -7.77 7.29 -6.96
C THR A 24 -6.45 7.63 -6.30
N ILE A 25 -5.49 6.69 -6.25
CA ILE A 25 -4.16 6.93 -5.68
C ILE A 25 -3.44 8.02 -6.47
N ILE A 26 -3.41 7.90 -7.80
CA ILE A 26 -2.71 8.87 -8.66
C ILE A 26 -3.38 10.23 -8.57
N TYR A 27 -4.71 10.28 -8.63
CA TYR A 27 -5.47 11.52 -8.49
C TYR A 27 -5.20 12.19 -7.14
N ALA A 28 -5.24 11.44 -6.04
CA ALA A 28 -4.95 11.96 -4.72
C ALA A 28 -3.51 12.51 -4.63
N LEU A 29 -2.54 11.80 -5.22
CA LEU A 29 -1.14 12.22 -5.27
C LEU A 29 -0.97 13.52 -6.07
N LEU A 30 -1.62 13.65 -7.23
CA LEU A 30 -1.59 14.85 -8.06
C LEU A 30 -2.25 16.05 -7.36
N VAL A 31 -3.40 15.84 -6.71
CA VAL A 31 -4.09 16.89 -5.94
C VAL A 31 -3.27 17.34 -4.75
N TYR A 32 -2.61 16.42 -4.05
CA TYR A 32 -1.78 16.75 -2.89
C TYR A 32 -0.51 17.49 -3.28
N THR A 33 0.19 17.03 -4.33
CA THR A 33 1.44 17.65 -4.80
C THR A 33 1.23 18.95 -5.57
N LYS A 34 0.01 19.18 -6.11
CA LYS A 34 -0.33 20.36 -6.93
C LYS A 34 0.64 20.61 -8.09
N PHE A 35 1.25 19.54 -8.62
CA PHE A 35 2.32 19.63 -9.62
C PHE A 35 1.90 20.39 -10.90
N LEU A 36 0.62 20.28 -11.28
CA LEU A 36 0.03 20.97 -12.45
C LEU A 36 -0.88 22.15 -12.05
N GLY A 37 -0.65 22.73 -10.88
CA GLY A 37 -1.48 23.80 -10.32
C GLY A 37 -2.76 23.29 -9.64
N ASP A 38 -3.72 24.19 -9.42
CA ASP A 38 -4.98 23.90 -8.68
C ASP A 38 -6.13 23.40 -9.58
N ASN A 39 -5.84 23.02 -10.83
CA ASN A 39 -6.84 22.55 -11.78
C ASN A 39 -7.24 21.08 -11.53
N LYS A 40 -8.24 20.88 -10.68
CA LYS A 40 -8.77 19.54 -10.30
C LYS A 40 -9.15 18.66 -11.51
N SER A 41 -9.71 19.25 -12.57
CA SER A 41 -10.09 18.51 -13.78
C SER A 41 -8.87 17.97 -14.53
N LEU A 42 -7.78 18.72 -14.55
CA LEU A 42 -6.54 18.35 -15.22
C LEU A 42 -5.88 17.17 -14.50
N HIS A 43 -5.86 17.21 -13.16
CA HIS A 43 -5.42 16.08 -12.32
C HIS A 43 -6.22 14.81 -12.59
N ALA A 44 -7.55 14.93 -12.75
CA ALA A 44 -8.42 13.78 -13.05
C ALA A 44 -8.12 13.19 -14.43
N ILE A 45 -7.96 14.01 -15.47
CA ILE A 45 -7.65 13.53 -16.82
C ILE A 45 -6.30 12.80 -16.85
N ILE A 46 -5.27 13.34 -16.19
CA ILE A 46 -3.95 12.68 -16.13
C ILE A 46 -4.01 11.38 -15.34
N ALA A 47 -4.67 11.38 -14.18
CA ALA A 47 -4.83 10.16 -13.38
C ALA A 47 -5.61 9.08 -14.14
N LEU A 48 -6.62 9.47 -14.92
CA LEU A 48 -7.38 8.56 -15.76
C LEU A 48 -6.50 7.95 -16.85
N SER A 49 -5.75 8.78 -17.58
CA SER A 49 -4.83 8.29 -18.60
C SER A 49 -3.77 7.34 -18.03
N PHE A 50 -3.20 7.68 -16.87
CA PHE A 50 -2.17 6.86 -16.24
C PHE A 50 -2.72 5.54 -15.69
N SER A 51 -3.93 5.55 -15.10
CA SER A 51 -4.58 4.33 -14.61
C SER A 51 -4.93 3.37 -15.73
N VAL A 52 -5.37 3.87 -16.89
CA VAL A 52 -5.56 3.03 -18.10
C VAL A 52 -4.24 2.38 -18.52
N ILE A 53 -3.14 3.14 -18.59
CA ILE A 53 -1.81 2.62 -18.97
C ILE A 53 -1.34 1.55 -17.97
N MET A 54 -1.50 1.80 -16.67
CA MET A 54 -1.09 0.87 -15.61
C MET A 54 -1.88 -0.44 -15.64
N LEU A 55 -3.14 -0.43 -16.10
CA LEU A 55 -3.97 -1.63 -16.23
C LEU A 55 -3.36 -2.64 -17.21
N PHE A 56 -2.65 -2.17 -18.24
CA PHE A 56 -1.95 -3.03 -19.20
C PHE A 56 -0.60 -3.55 -18.69
N THR A 57 -0.18 -3.19 -17.49
CA THR A 57 1.07 -3.66 -16.89
C THR A 57 0.77 -4.80 -15.90
N PRO A 58 1.09 -6.08 -16.22
CA PRO A 58 0.74 -7.21 -15.38
C PRO A 58 1.24 -7.08 -13.94
N ARG A 59 2.48 -6.60 -13.76
CA ARG A 59 3.08 -6.36 -12.45
C ARG A 59 2.34 -5.30 -11.62
N ALA A 60 1.88 -4.22 -12.26
CA ALA A 60 1.11 -3.20 -11.55
C ALA A 60 -0.23 -3.78 -11.07
N LEU A 61 -0.87 -4.59 -11.91
CA LEU A 61 -2.13 -5.26 -11.58
C LEU A 61 -1.95 -6.28 -10.44
N GLU A 62 -0.85 -7.03 -10.42
CA GLU A 62 -0.48 -7.90 -9.29
C GLU A 62 -0.29 -7.11 -8.00
N ALA A 63 0.41 -5.97 -8.06
CA ALA A 63 0.65 -5.14 -6.88
C ALA A 63 -0.68 -4.65 -6.31
N VAL A 64 -1.59 -4.21 -7.18
CA VAL A 64 -2.93 -3.78 -6.77
C VAL A 64 -3.73 -4.94 -6.18
N LYS A 65 -3.73 -6.12 -6.80
CA LYS A 65 -4.39 -7.32 -6.23
C LYS A 65 -3.93 -7.63 -4.81
N ILE A 66 -2.66 -7.37 -4.50
CA ILE A 66 -2.11 -7.53 -3.14
C ILE A 66 -2.52 -6.37 -2.23
N MET A 67 -2.53 -5.12 -2.73
CA MET A 67 -2.94 -3.94 -1.95
C MET A 67 -4.41 -3.96 -1.53
N VAL A 68 -5.29 -4.42 -2.43
CA VAL A 68 -6.76 -4.31 -2.30
C VAL A 68 -7.29 -4.93 -1.00
N PRO A 69 -6.96 -6.19 -0.62
CA PRO A 69 -7.45 -6.79 0.61
C PRO A 69 -7.05 -6.00 1.86
N TRP A 70 -5.81 -5.48 1.90
CA TRP A 70 -5.31 -4.71 3.04
C TRP A 70 -6.01 -3.35 3.17
N PHE A 71 -6.21 -2.64 2.05
CA PHE A 71 -6.99 -1.41 2.05
C PHE A 71 -8.45 -1.65 2.45
N MET A 72 -9.07 -2.72 1.95
CA MET A 72 -10.43 -3.09 2.33
C MET A 72 -10.55 -3.37 3.83
N LEU A 73 -9.61 -4.14 4.40
CA LEU A 73 -9.56 -4.42 5.83
C LEU A 73 -9.37 -3.12 6.64
N PHE A 74 -8.49 -2.23 6.18
CA PHE A 74 -8.25 -0.95 6.84
C PHE A 74 -9.48 -0.03 6.83
N ILE A 75 -10.13 0.12 5.66
CA ILE A 75 -11.36 0.92 5.52
C ILE A 75 -12.47 0.32 6.38
N LEU A 76 -12.65 -1.00 6.34
CA LEU A 76 -13.65 -1.69 7.16
C LEU A 76 -13.41 -1.45 8.65
N ALA A 77 -12.17 -1.63 9.11
CA ALA A 77 -11.79 -1.35 10.50
C ALA A 77 -12.04 0.12 10.88
N GLY A 78 -11.70 1.07 10.00
CA GLY A 78 -11.98 2.49 10.20
C GLY A 78 -13.47 2.78 10.34
N VAL A 79 -14.30 2.20 9.47
CA VAL A 79 -15.76 2.31 9.57
C VAL A 79 -16.29 1.70 10.86
N PHE A 80 -15.78 0.53 11.28
CA PHE A 80 -16.15 -0.07 12.57
C PHE A 80 -15.82 0.84 13.75
N VAL A 81 -14.62 1.46 13.77
CA VAL A 81 -14.25 2.42 14.82
C VAL A 81 -15.21 3.61 14.82
N LEU A 82 -15.57 4.15 13.66
CA LEU A 82 -16.56 5.23 13.55
C LEU A 82 -17.93 4.81 14.06
N LEU A 83 -18.40 3.59 13.74
CA LEU A 83 -19.67 3.06 14.23
C LEU A 83 -19.68 2.89 15.74
N VAL A 84 -18.60 2.36 16.32
CA VAL A 84 -18.43 2.25 17.77
C VAL A 84 -18.48 3.62 18.43
N TYR A 85 -17.80 4.62 17.84
CA TYR A 85 -17.83 5.98 18.35
C TYR A 85 -19.24 6.60 18.30
N LYS A 86 -20.00 6.36 17.22
CA LYS A 86 -21.42 6.76 17.13
C LYS A 86 -22.30 6.03 18.13
N LEU A 87 -22.04 4.75 18.41
CA LEU A 87 -22.79 3.96 19.38
C LEU A 87 -22.64 4.52 20.81
N PHE A 88 -21.49 5.11 21.13
CA PHE A 88 -21.27 5.84 22.39
C PHE A 88 -21.95 7.22 22.44
N GLY A 89 -22.79 7.56 21.45
CA GLY A 89 -23.57 8.78 21.44
C GLY A 89 -22.80 10.01 20.93
N ALA A 90 -21.65 9.81 20.28
CA ALA A 90 -20.90 10.92 19.72
C ALA A 90 -21.66 11.57 18.54
N PRO A 91 -21.81 12.90 18.52
CA PRO A 91 -22.43 13.59 17.41
C PRO A 91 -21.52 13.57 16.17
N ASP A 92 -22.13 13.63 14.99
CA ASP A 92 -21.40 13.61 13.71
C ASP A 92 -20.37 14.76 13.59
N SER A 93 -20.65 15.89 14.25
CA SER A 93 -19.73 17.04 14.32
C SER A 93 -18.42 16.73 15.05
N SER A 94 -18.46 15.89 16.09
CA SER A 94 -17.25 15.48 16.83
C SER A 94 -16.37 14.55 16.00
N ILE A 95 -16.97 13.72 15.16
CA ILE A 95 -16.23 12.84 14.23
C ILE A 95 -15.52 13.69 13.18
N GLU A 96 -16.25 14.60 12.55
CA GLU A 96 -15.68 15.49 11.53
C GLU A 96 -14.51 16.30 12.10
N TRP A 97 -14.69 16.90 13.28
CA TRP A 97 -13.64 17.65 13.94
C TRP A 97 -12.41 16.79 14.22
N THR A 98 -12.60 15.56 14.71
CA THR A 98 -11.49 14.65 15.01
C THR A 98 -10.73 14.26 13.75
N VAL A 99 -11.43 13.91 12.67
CA VAL A 99 -10.80 13.54 11.39
C VAL A 99 -10.04 14.74 10.77
N ARG A 100 -10.55 15.96 10.93
CA ARG A 100 -9.93 17.16 10.37
C ARG A 100 -8.79 17.72 11.23
N ASN A 101 -8.86 17.65 12.55
CA ASN A 101 -7.92 18.35 13.42
C ASN A 101 -6.91 17.42 14.09
N TYR A 102 -7.21 16.13 14.22
CA TYR A 102 -6.29 15.20 14.87
C TYR A 102 -5.19 14.77 13.88
N GLY A 103 -4.05 15.46 13.95
CA GLY A 103 -2.88 15.19 13.10
C GLY A 103 -2.41 13.74 13.19
N GLY A 104 -2.51 13.12 14.38
CA GLY A 104 -2.13 11.72 14.60
C GLY A 104 -2.95 10.74 13.76
N LEU A 105 -4.24 11.00 13.55
CA LEU A 105 -5.11 10.13 12.74
C LEU A 105 -4.72 10.23 11.26
N LYS A 106 -4.52 11.46 10.77
CA LYS A 106 -4.07 11.70 9.39
C LYS A 106 -2.73 11.03 9.11
N TRP A 107 -1.77 11.20 10.02
CA TRP A 107 -0.46 10.58 9.92
C TRP A 107 -0.53 9.05 10.02
N GLY A 108 -1.38 8.51 10.90
CA GLY A 108 -1.60 7.07 11.01
C GLY A 108 -2.14 6.47 9.70
N ILE A 109 -3.19 7.08 9.13
CA ILE A 109 -3.76 6.67 7.84
C ILE A 109 -2.69 6.74 6.73
N PHE A 110 -1.90 7.82 6.71
CA PHE A 110 -0.84 8.00 5.71
C PHE A 110 0.25 6.93 5.85
N ILE A 111 0.78 6.70 7.06
CA ILE A 111 1.84 5.71 7.32
C ILE A 111 1.37 4.31 6.94
N VAL A 112 0.16 3.91 7.37
CA VAL A 112 -0.41 2.60 7.04
C VAL A 112 -0.55 2.45 5.52
N SER A 113 -1.05 3.48 4.84
CA SER A 113 -1.18 3.47 3.37
C SER A 113 0.18 3.32 2.68
N VAL A 114 1.21 4.03 3.14
CA VAL A 114 2.58 3.93 2.61
C VAL A 114 3.16 2.54 2.84
N ILE A 115 2.96 1.94 4.03
CA ILE A 115 3.43 0.58 4.33
C ILE A 115 2.77 -0.44 3.42
N ILE A 116 1.45 -0.34 3.18
CA ILE A 116 0.73 -1.25 2.29
C ILE A 116 1.27 -1.14 0.86
N ILE A 117 1.46 0.09 0.36
CA ILE A 117 2.01 0.34 -0.98
C ILE A 117 3.43 -0.22 -1.07
N ALA A 118 4.33 0.15 -0.14
CA ALA A 118 5.71 -0.31 -0.13
C ALA A 118 5.83 -1.84 0.00
N GLY A 119 5.02 -2.45 0.87
CA GLY A 119 4.98 -3.89 1.04
C GLY A 119 4.48 -4.63 -0.21
N SER A 120 3.46 -4.09 -0.88
CA SER A 120 2.93 -4.68 -2.12
C SER A 120 3.92 -4.58 -3.29
N LEU A 121 4.58 -3.43 -3.44
CA LEU A 121 5.60 -3.23 -4.46
C LEU A 121 6.81 -4.12 -4.17
N GLY A 122 7.29 -4.13 -2.93
CA GLY A 122 8.38 -5.00 -2.50
C GLY A 122 8.10 -6.46 -2.82
N TYR A 123 6.87 -6.94 -2.54
CA TYR A 123 6.46 -8.30 -2.88
C TYR A 123 6.52 -8.56 -4.40
N VAL A 124 5.86 -7.72 -5.22
CA VAL A 124 5.78 -7.94 -6.68
C VAL A 124 7.14 -7.83 -7.37
N TYR A 125 7.97 -6.87 -6.95
CA TYR A 125 9.28 -6.67 -7.57
C TYR A 125 10.33 -7.67 -7.07
N SER A 126 10.12 -8.29 -5.91
CA SER A 126 10.99 -9.38 -5.43
C SER A 126 10.76 -10.73 -6.13
N GLN A 127 9.63 -10.88 -6.84
CA GLN A 127 9.35 -12.11 -7.56
C GLN A 127 10.13 -12.17 -8.88
N PRO A 128 10.83 -13.30 -9.16
CA PRO A 128 11.52 -13.49 -10.43
C PRO A 128 10.52 -13.44 -11.59
N ALA A 129 10.97 -12.95 -12.75
CA ALA A 129 10.09 -12.75 -13.89
C ALA A 129 9.45 -14.10 -14.31
N PRO A 130 8.16 -14.10 -14.72
CA PRO A 130 7.54 -15.30 -15.26
C PRO A 130 8.35 -15.82 -16.45
N GLY A 131 8.91 -17.02 -16.33
CA GLY A 131 9.74 -17.66 -17.38
C GLY A 131 11.24 -17.76 -17.06
N THR A 132 11.73 -17.10 -16.01
CA THR A 132 13.05 -17.42 -15.45
C THR A 132 12.88 -18.52 -14.41
N ALA A 133 12.79 -19.78 -14.86
CA ALA A 133 12.99 -20.90 -13.96
C ALA A 133 14.37 -20.75 -13.30
N PRO A 134 14.53 -21.05 -12.00
CA PRO A 134 15.87 -21.24 -11.46
C PRO A 134 16.48 -22.40 -12.25
N GLN A 135 17.53 -22.15 -13.02
CA GLN A 135 18.26 -23.25 -13.64
C GLN A 135 18.82 -24.11 -12.49
N GLU A 136 18.37 -25.36 -12.44
CA GLU A 136 19.04 -26.44 -11.70
C GLU A 136 20.42 -26.68 -12.34
N GLY A 137 21.36 -25.76 -12.09
CA GLY A 137 22.75 -25.84 -12.50
C GLY A 137 23.60 -26.14 -11.27
N ASN A 138 23.89 -27.43 -11.07
CA ASN A 138 24.77 -28.02 -10.07
C ASN A 138 25.92 -27.10 -9.59
N SER A 139 25.64 -26.28 -8.59
CA SER A 139 26.61 -25.61 -7.75
C SER A 139 26.19 -25.94 -6.34
N THR A 140 27.08 -26.64 -5.63
CA THR A 140 27.03 -26.97 -4.19
C THR A 140 25.97 -26.20 -3.44
N ILE A 141 24.97 -26.96 -2.97
CA ILE A 141 23.91 -26.54 -2.07
C ILE A 141 24.46 -25.60 -0.99
N LEU A 142 24.37 -24.30 -1.25
CA LEU A 142 24.08 -23.33 -0.22
C LEU A 142 22.57 -23.15 -0.32
N THR A 143 21.86 -23.87 0.53
CA THR A 143 20.52 -23.47 0.97
C THR A 143 20.62 -22.05 1.52
N ALA A 144 20.59 -21.06 0.62
CA ALA A 144 20.29 -19.68 0.96
C ALA A 144 18.82 -19.69 1.39
N TYR A 145 18.62 -19.92 2.69
CA TYR A 145 17.37 -19.69 3.34
C TYR A 145 16.82 -18.33 2.93
N GLN A 146 15.50 -18.29 2.78
CA GLN A 146 14.65 -17.10 2.73
C GLN A 146 15.08 -16.07 3.81
N GLY A 147 16.02 -15.18 3.46
CA GLY A 147 16.61 -14.23 4.41
C GLY A 147 18.07 -13.82 4.21
N ASP A 148 18.79 -14.30 3.20
CA ASP A 148 20.20 -13.91 3.03
C ASP A 148 20.35 -12.55 2.33
N VAL A 149 21.14 -11.67 2.95
CA VAL A 149 21.52 -10.37 2.39
C VAL A 149 22.62 -10.58 1.36
N GLY A 150 22.57 -9.87 0.23
CA GLY A 150 23.47 -10.11 -0.90
C GLY A 150 24.95 -10.08 -0.49
N SER A 151 25.73 -11.05 -0.95
CA SER A 151 27.08 -11.27 -0.43
C SER A 151 28.15 -10.32 -0.99
N THR A 152 27.87 -9.56 -2.07
CA THR A 152 28.83 -8.56 -2.60
C THR A 152 28.21 -7.65 -3.68
N GLY A 153 28.51 -6.35 -3.66
CA GLY A 153 28.19 -5.36 -4.73
C GLY A 153 27.16 -4.29 -4.37
N GLU A 154 27.00 -3.26 -5.21
CA GLU A 154 25.97 -2.21 -5.05
C GLU A 154 24.54 -2.77 -5.15
N GLU A 155 24.35 -3.83 -5.94
CA GLU A 155 23.07 -4.54 -6.06
C GLU A 155 22.69 -5.27 -4.77
N ALA A 156 23.68 -5.74 -3.99
CA ALA A 156 23.45 -6.39 -2.70
C ALA A 156 22.98 -5.41 -1.62
N LEU A 157 23.44 -4.15 -1.67
CA LEU A 157 22.97 -3.08 -0.79
C LEU A 157 21.51 -2.74 -1.08
N LEU A 158 21.14 -2.60 -2.36
CA LEU A 158 19.76 -2.36 -2.75
C LEU A 158 18.86 -3.55 -2.39
N ALA A 159 19.28 -4.78 -2.68
CA ALA A 159 18.54 -5.99 -2.29
C ALA A 159 18.32 -6.09 -0.78
N THR A 160 19.31 -5.66 0.02
CA THR A 160 19.21 -5.65 1.50
C THR A 160 18.26 -4.57 2.00
N ILE A 161 18.30 -3.36 1.43
CA ILE A 161 17.39 -2.26 1.80
C ILE A 161 15.94 -2.60 1.44
N PHE A 162 15.72 -3.25 0.29
CA PHE A 162 14.40 -3.71 -0.15
C PHE A 162 14.01 -5.10 0.38
N HIS A 163 14.82 -5.69 1.27
CA HIS A 163 14.50 -6.98 1.85
C HIS A 163 13.29 -6.86 2.79
N PRO A 164 12.23 -7.69 2.68
CA PRO A 164 11.01 -7.55 3.46
C PRO A 164 11.23 -7.52 4.98
N LYS A 165 12.21 -8.29 5.48
CA LYS A 165 12.58 -8.30 6.90
C LYS A 165 13.24 -6.98 7.35
N VAL A 166 14.08 -6.38 6.51
CA VAL A 166 14.76 -5.11 6.81
C VAL A 166 13.75 -3.96 6.73
N LEU A 167 12.89 -3.97 5.71
CA LEU A 167 11.82 -2.99 5.56
C LEU A 167 10.85 -3.07 6.75
N GLY A 168 10.50 -4.28 7.21
CA GLY A 168 9.74 -4.49 8.43
C GLY A 168 10.42 -3.90 9.67
N MET A 169 11.73 -4.14 9.84
CA MET A 169 12.51 -3.58 10.95
C MET A 169 12.51 -2.05 10.93
N VAL A 170 12.76 -1.44 9.76
CA VAL A 170 12.74 0.02 9.57
C VAL A 170 11.37 0.60 9.88
N VAL A 171 10.30 -0.06 9.43
CA VAL A 171 8.92 0.35 9.74
C VAL A 171 8.65 0.28 11.24
N THR A 172 9.03 -0.80 11.93
CA THR A 172 8.85 -0.90 13.38
C THR A 172 9.63 0.16 14.15
N LEU A 173 10.82 0.51 13.68
CA LEU A 173 11.64 1.57 14.26
C LEU A 173 11.00 2.94 14.06
N LEU A 174 10.47 3.23 12.86
CA LEU A 174 9.72 4.46 12.62
C LEU A 174 8.49 4.56 13.52
N ILE A 175 7.71 3.48 13.64
CA ILE A 175 6.55 3.45 14.53
C ILE A 175 6.98 3.76 15.97
N ALA A 176 8.04 3.13 16.47
CA ALA A 176 8.55 3.38 17.81
C ALA A 176 8.99 4.84 18.02
N VAL A 177 9.72 5.43 17.06
CA VAL A 177 10.14 6.84 17.12
C VAL A 177 8.94 7.77 17.14
N PHE A 178 7.93 7.53 16.30
CA PHE A 178 6.72 8.35 16.27
C PHE A 178 5.89 8.18 17.55
N THR A 179 5.77 6.96 18.09
CA THR A 179 5.10 6.72 19.37
C THR A 179 5.78 7.50 20.50
N ILE A 180 7.10 7.46 20.58
CA ILE A 180 7.87 8.21 21.58
C ILE A 180 7.71 9.72 21.35
N SER A 181 7.76 10.20 20.11
CA SER A 181 7.58 11.62 19.78
C SER A 181 6.20 12.14 20.17
N LEU A 182 5.15 11.35 19.94
CA LEU A 182 3.78 11.70 20.33
C LEU A 182 3.58 11.67 21.84
N LEU A 183 4.20 10.72 22.54
CA LEU A 183 4.18 10.67 24.02
C LEU A 183 5.03 11.79 24.65
N SER A 184 6.10 12.23 23.97
CA SER A 184 6.99 13.29 24.44
C SER A 184 6.43 14.70 24.20
N GLN A 185 5.43 14.86 23.35
CA GLN A 185 4.73 16.13 23.19
C GLN A 185 3.80 16.34 24.39
N SER A 186 4.32 17.00 25.43
CA SER A 186 3.53 17.47 26.58
C SER A 186 2.34 18.30 26.08
N PRO A 187 1.14 18.11 26.65
CA PRO A 187 0.00 18.96 26.33
C PRO A 187 0.37 20.41 26.66
N LYS A 188 0.23 21.29 25.67
CA LYS A 188 0.16 22.74 25.84
C LYS A 188 -1.29 23.16 25.75
#